data_AF-B4MZ88-F1
#
_entry.id   AF-B4MZ88-F1
#
_cell.length_a   1.000
_cell.length_b   1.000
_cell.length_c   1.000
_cell.angle_alpha   90.00
_cell.angle_beta   90.00
_cell.angle_gamma   90.00
#
_symmetry.space_group_name_H-M   'P 1'
#
loop_
_entity.id
_entity.type
_entity.pdbx_description
1 polymer ?
#
loop_
_entity_poly.entity_id
_entity_poly.type
_entity_poly.pdbx_seq_one_letter_code
_entity_poly.pdbx_strand_id
1 'polypeptide(L)'
;MANIVLANAFVKWISPAPCPEFCTCCFNGSEDQFIIDCRSKTLETFPNLPNNIIGDSSLLLDDNDIETLSTISLRNSTLGELHLKNNSLTHLHLDQLPSNLKVLDIRQNNLTGLDDDVTQFVSNLKEIQLSENPWQCSCKFTKFLAYLRRSYLPEYQAALRRCSGQEYCPDPCTCCREDDSNRFLINCNSLELKEIPTKLPMTENTTLLFENNNLQTLDRSTKVEGFDQLKQLHLRLLVSLEEKDLCPEKIQFYVIYFTTFIILSCLLSILQCFWKSIPMWLYEKRLFLKLTTRLEKGNETKYDCFLAYCHKDSHFVREYVERLEHGRNRLCLCFYERDWLAGEPIPDCICHSVENSKCTVILMTKNFLKSVWGRLEFRLALHATSKDQHKRLIVIIYPGVENFNNLDGELQSYMKLNTYLMRNDVNFWSKLVYALPHKMEDGMDLINIAP
;
A
#
# COMPACT_ATOMS: atom_id res chain seq x y z
N MET A 1 -39.02 15.73 -67.74
CA MET A 1 -39.84 16.95 -67.89
C MET A 1 -41.02 16.83 -66.95
N ALA A 2 -40.84 17.30 -65.71
CA ALA A 2 -41.91 17.30 -64.72
C ALA A 2 -42.90 18.42 -65.04
N ASN A 3 -44.20 18.10 -65.02
CA ASN A 3 -45.28 19.05 -65.27
C ASN A 3 -45.38 20.04 -64.10
N ILE A 4 -44.60 21.13 -64.16
CA ILE A 4 -44.79 22.30 -63.30
C ILE A 4 -46.02 23.03 -63.84
N VAL A 5 -47.17 22.88 -63.18
CA VAL A 5 -48.39 23.59 -63.56
C VAL A 5 -48.32 25.00 -62.98
N LEU A 6 -47.86 25.95 -63.78
CA LEU A 6 -48.07 27.39 -63.54
C LEU A 6 -49.53 27.72 -63.86
N ALA A 7 -50.44 27.46 -62.92
CA ALA A 7 -51.84 27.88 -63.04
C ALA A 7 -52.26 28.67 -61.80
N ASN A 8 -52.23 30.00 -61.93
CA ASN A 8 -52.68 31.00 -60.94
C ASN A 8 -54.10 30.75 -60.37
N ALA A 9 -54.89 29.84 -60.96
CA ALA A 9 -56.23 29.49 -60.47
C ALA A 9 -56.26 28.32 -59.47
N PHE A 10 -55.34 27.34 -59.55
CA PHE A 10 -55.33 26.16 -58.67
C PHE A 10 -54.60 26.44 -57.34
N VAL A 11 -53.54 27.25 -57.39
CA VAL A 11 -52.78 27.72 -56.21
C VAL A 11 -53.67 28.49 -55.23
N LYS A 12 -54.65 29.25 -55.74
CA LYS A 12 -55.64 30.02 -54.95
C LYS A 12 -56.61 29.15 -54.14
N TRP A 13 -56.73 27.86 -54.46
CA TRP A 13 -57.62 26.92 -53.77
C TRP A 13 -56.92 26.19 -52.62
N ILE A 14 -55.60 25.98 -52.73
CA ILE A 14 -54.76 25.31 -51.74
C ILE A 14 -54.26 26.29 -50.66
N SER A 15 -54.11 27.57 -51.02
CA SER A 15 -53.80 28.65 -50.07
C SER A 15 -54.72 29.86 -50.30
N PRO A 16 -55.54 30.26 -49.30
CA PRO A 16 -56.42 31.42 -49.43
C PRO A 16 -55.68 32.77 -49.39
N ALA A 17 -54.38 32.78 -49.09
CA ALA A 17 -53.54 33.97 -48.98
C ALA A 17 -52.61 34.14 -50.20
N PRO A 18 -52.22 35.38 -50.56
CA PRO A 18 -51.29 35.62 -51.66
C PRO A 18 -49.89 35.06 -51.35
N CYS A 19 -49.21 34.58 -52.38
CA CYS A 19 -47.80 34.16 -52.30
C CYS A 19 -46.93 35.34 -51.82
N PRO A 20 -45.88 35.11 -51.01
CA PRO A 20 -45.03 36.20 -50.53
C PRO A 20 -44.39 36.98 -51.69
N GLU A 21 -44.16 38.26 -51.48
CA GLU A 21 -43.49 39.12 -52.45
C GLU A 21 -42.09 38.55 -52.78
N PHE A 22 -41.71 38.54 -54.07
CA PHE A 22 -40.46 37.98 -54.61
C PHE A 22 -40.33 36.45 -54.60
N CYS A 23 -41.26 35.73 -53.99
CA CYS A 23 -41.28 34.26 -53.96
C CYS A 23 -42.14 33.65 -55.07
N THR A 24 -41.88 32.37 -55.38
CA THR A 24 -42.67 31.57 -56.32
C THR A 24 -43.35 30.43 -55.58
N CYS A 25 -44.68 30.37 -55.61
CA CYS A 25 -45.45 29.31 -54.99
C CYS A 25 -45.95 28.32 -56.05
N CYS A 26 -45.70 27.03 -55.85
CA CYS A 26 -46.14 25.97 -56.75
C CYS A 26 -46.55 24.71 -55.98
N PHE A 27 -47.33 23.84 -56.63
CA PHE A 27 -47.77 22.58 -56.05
C PHE A 27 -47.19 21.42 -56.86
N ASN A 28 -46.45 20.54 -56.19
CA ASN A 28 -45.87 19.35 -56.76
C ASN A 28 -46.86 18.17 -56.66
N GLY A 29 -47.62 17.94 -57.73
CA GLY A 29 -48.67 16.92 -57.75
C GLY A 29 -48.18 15.46 -57.64
N SER A 30 -46.90 15.18 -57.86
CA SER A 30 -46.35 13.83 -57.65
C SER A 30 -46.03 13.53 -56.18
N GLU A 31 -45.75 14.56 -55.39
CA GLU A 31 -45.36 14.43 -53.98
C GLU A 31 -46.45 14.97 -53.02
N ASP A 32 -47.56 15.47 -53.57
CA ASP A 32 -48.66 16.12 -52.83
C ASP A 32 -48.14 17.25 -51.92
N GLN A 33 -47.14 17.98 -52.40
CA GLN A 33 -46.36 18.95 -51.62
C GLN A 33 -46.51 20.37 -52.17
N PHE A 34 -46.82 21.32 -51.30
CA PHE A 34 -46.87 22.74 -51.63
C PHE A 34 -45.53 23.42 -51.35
N ILE A 35 -44.91 24.00 -52.38
CA ILE A 35 -43.56 24.57 -52.29
C ILE A 35 -43.64 26.09 -52.43
N ILE A 36 -43.04 26.78 -51.47
CA ILE A 36 -42.80 28.23 -51.49
C ILE A 36 -41.30 28.43 -51.72
N ASP A 37 -40.92 28.82 -52.94
CA ASP A 37 -39.52 29.02 -53.34
C ASP A 37 -39.15 30.51 -53.30
N CYS A 38 -38.31 30.86 -52.32
CA CYS A 38 -37.77 32.19 -52.06
C CYS A 38 -36.23 32.19 -52.14
N ARG A 39 -35.60 31.24 -52.84
CA ARG A 39 -34.14 31.12 -52.89
C ARG A 39 -33.47 32.22 -53.72
N SER A 40 -32.28 32.65 -53.29
CA SER A 40 -31.45 33.62 -54.00
C SER A 40 -32.19 34.93 -54.33
N LYS A 41 -32.99 35.43 -53.38
CA LYS A 41 -33.80 36.65 -53.52
C LYS A 41 -33.23 37.83 -52.73
N THR A 42 -32.03 37.68 -52.15
CA THR A 42 -31.35 38.70 -51.31
C THR A 42 -32.27 39.22 -50.22
N LEU A 43 -33.03 38.31 -49.59
CA LEU A 43 -33.96 38.68 -48.52
C LEU A 43 -33.18 38.92 -47.23
N GLU A 44 -33.27 40.13 -46.68
CA GLU A 44 -32.73 40.46 -45.36
C GLU A 44 -33.71 40.11 -44.22
N THR A 45 -35.01 40.07 -44.54
CA THR A 45 -36.08 39.82 -43.57
C THR A 45 -36.92 38.61 -43.97
N PHE A 46 -37.44 37.91 -42.96
CA PHE A 46 -38.28 36.75 -43.17
C PHE A 46 -39.60 37.13 -43.86
N PRO A 47 -40.01 36.45 -44.95
CA PRO A 47 -41.21 36.82 -45.69
C PRO A 47 -42.50 36.51 -44.92
N ASN A 48 -43.57 37.28 -45.19
CA ASN A 48 -44.89 37.00 -44.63
C ASN A 48 -45.49 35.76 -45.30
N LEU A 49 -45.74 34.73 -44.51
CA LEU A 49 -46.24 33.45 -45.01
C LEU A 49 -47.76 33.45 -45.18
N PRO A 50 -48.27 32.68 -46.14
CA PRO A 50 -49.70 32.40 -46.22
C PRO A 50 -50.16 31.52 -45.04
N ASN A 51 -51.26 31.90 -44.39
CA ASN A 51 -51.84 31.12 -43.29
C ASN A 51 -52.62 29.90 -43.82
N ASN A 52 -52.66 28.81 -43.04
CA ASN A 52 -53.45 27.59 -43.30
C ASN A 52 -53.18 26.92 -44.67
N ILE A 53 -51.92 26.58 -44.97
CA ILE A 53 -51.61 25.75 -46.14
C ILE A 53 -52.13 24.34 -45.90
N ILE A 54 -52.96 23.83 -46.80
CA ILE A 54 -53.51 22.47 -46.72
C ILE A 54 -52.49 21.47 -47.29
N GLY A 55 -52.13 20.44 -46.52
CA GLY A 55 -51.18 19.40 -46.94
C GLY A 55 -49.74 19.63 -46.47
N ASP A 56 -48.82 18.79 -46.94
CA ASP A 56 -47.39 18.95 -46.67
C ASP A 56 -46.84 20.16 -47.43
N SER A 57 -46.06 20.99 -46.74
CA SER A 57 -45.55 22.23 -47.31
C SER A 57 -44.09 22.49 -46.98
N SER A 58 -43.37 23.03 -47.97
CA SER A 58 -41.93 23.28 -47.93
C SER A 58 -41.64 24.74 -48.23
N LEU A 59 -40.85 25.36 -47.37
CA LEU A 59 -40.37 26.73 -47.54
C LEU A 59 -38.88 26.73 -47.83
N LEU A 60 -38.52 27.20 -49.03
CA LEU A 60 -37.13 27.27 -49.49
C LEU A 60 -36.63 28.71 -49.42
N LEU A 61 -35.77 29.00 -48.45
CA LEU A 61 -35.17 30.32 -48.19
C LEU A 61 -33.65 30.31 -48.31
N ASP A 62 -33.09 29.30 -48.98
CA ASP A 62 -31.65 29.16 -49.16
C ASP A 62 -31.04 30.36 -49.93
N ASP A 63 -29.77 30.66 -49.63
CA ASP A 63 -28.97 31.67 -50.30
C ASP A 63 -29.60 33.08 -50.19
N ASN A 64 -29.87 33.53 -48.96
CA ASN A 64 -30.38 34.87 -48.64
C ASN A 64 -29.56 35.47 -47.49
N ASP A 65 -29.94 36.64 -47.00
CA ASP A 65 -29.24 37.38 -45.94
C ASP A 65 -30.07 37.47 -44.65
N ILE A 66 -30.89 36.44 -44.37
CA ILE A 66 -31.83 36.45 -43.25
C ILE A 66 -31.07 36.26 -41.93
N GLU A 67 -31.22 37.22 -41.01
CA GLU A 67 -30.61 37.16 -39.68
C GLU A 67 -31.52 36.56 -38.61
N THR A 68 -32.84 36.80 -38.72
CA THR A 68 -33.84 36.37 -37.73
C THR A 68 -35.10 35.84 -38.38
N LEU A 69 -35.69 34.82 -37.77
CA LEU A 69 -36.95 34.22 -38.22
C LEU A 69 -38.17 34.91 -37.59
N SER A 70 -39.28 35.00 -38.32
CA SER A 70 -40.53 35.59 -37.82
C SER A 70 -41.33 34.58 -36.98
N THR A 71 -41.51 34.89 -35.69
CA THR A 71 -42.32 34.08 -34.76
C THR A 71 -43.79 34.03 -35.17
N ILE A 72 -44.33 35.15 -35.67
CA ILE A 72 -45.75 35.29 -36.04
C ILE A 72 -46.06 34.43 -37.27
N SER A 73 -45.20 34.49 -38.29
CA SER A 73 -45.41 33.78 -39.56
C SER A 73 -45.21 32.27 -39.40
N LEU A 74 -44.21 31.84 -38.64
CA LEU A 74 -43.83 30.42 -38.55
C LEU A 74 -44.68 29.63 -37.54
N ARG A 75 -44.97 30.19 -36.36
CA ARG A 75 -45.69 29.47 -35.30
C ARG A 75 -47.09 29.01 -35.70
N ASN A 76 -47.75 29.79 -36.55
CA ASN A 76 -49.10 29.50 -37.05
C ASN A 76 -49.09 28.77 -38.40
N SER A 77 -47.91 28.42 -38.92
CA SER A 77 -47.80 27.73 -40.20
C SER A 77 -47.95 26.21 -40.04
N THR A 78 -48.40 25.57 -41.11
CA THR A 78 -48.48 24.11 -41.26
C THR A 78 -47.24 23.53 -41.95
N LEU A 79 -46.13 24.28 -41.97
CA LEU A 79 -44.90 23.91 -42.67
C LEU A 79 -44.32 22.60 -42.13
N GLY A 80 -44.03 21.70 -43.07
CA GLY A 80 -43.37 20.41 -42.83
C GLY A 80 -41.88 20.46 -43.13
N GLU A 81 -41.42 21.34 -44.01
CA GLU A 81 -40.01 21.47 -44.37
C GLU A 81 -39.58 22.94 -44.42
N LEU A 82 -38.42 23.23 -43.84
CA LEU A 82 -37.86 24.57 -43.78
C LEU A 82 -36.37 24.54 -44.16
N HIS A 83 -36.04 25.19 -45.26
CA HIS A 83 -34.68 25.27 -45.79
C HIS A 83 -34.16 26.71 -45.68
N LEU A 84 -33.08 26.89 -44.95
CA LEU A 84 -32.46 28.17 -44.58
C LEU A 84 -30.95 28.11 -44.79
N LYS A 85 -30.46 27.26 -45.70
CA LYS A 85 -29.03 27.12 -45.95
C LYS A 85 -28.44 28.45 -46.42
N ASN A 86 -27.21 28.74 -46.03
CA ASN A 86 -26.46 29.90 -46.53
C ASN A 86 -27.22 31.21 -46.28
N ASN A 87 -27.42 31.50 -45.01
CA ASN A 87 -28.06 32.71 -44.47
C ASN A 87 -27.19 33.26 -43.31
N SER A 88 -27.67 34.30 -42.64
CA SER A 88 -26.94 35.01 -41.58
C SER A 88 -27.51 34.73 -40.18
N LEU A 89 -28.18 33.59 -39.96
CA LEU A 89 -28.81 33.28 -38.68
C LEU A 89 -27.78 33.14 -37.57
N THR A 90 -28.01 33.82 -36.44
CA THR A 90 -27.11 33.81 -35.28
C THR A 90 -27.73 33.13 -34.04
N HIS A 91 -29.05 33.04 -33.99
CA HIS A 91 -29.81 32.37 -32.93
C HIS A 91 -31.10 31.78 -33.50
N LEU A 92 -31.61 30.75 -32.83
CA LEU A 92 -32.85 30.08 -33.17
C LEU A 92 -33.61 29.81 -31.87
N HIS A 93 -34.88 30.20 -31.83
CA HIS A 93 -35.76 30.00 -30.69
C HIS A 93 -36.89 29.03 -31.02
N LEU A 94 -37.42 28.35 -29.99
CA LEU A 94 -38.49 27.36 -30.18
C LEU A 94 -39.78 27.98 -30.74
N ASP A 95 -40.08 29.22 -30.40
CA ASP A 95 -41.26 29.94 -30.89
C ASP A 95 -41.16 30.38 -32.36
N GLN A 96 -39.96 30.30 -32.94
CA GLN A 96 -39.71 30.50 -34.37
C GLN A 96 -39.88 29.21 -35.19
N LEU A 97 -40.10 28.06 -34.56
CA LEU A 97 -40.21 26.77 -35.25
C LEU A 97 -41.67 26.31 -35.37
N PRO A 98 -42.12 25.88 -36.57
CA PRO A 98 -43.47 25.34 -36.75
C PRO A 98 -43.63 23.97 -36.08
N SER A 99 -44.78 23.74 -35.47
CA SER A 99 -45.06 22.51 -34.70
C SER A 99 -45.09 21.22 -35.55
N ASN A 100 -45.41 21.31 -36.84
CA ASN A 100 -45.49 20.17 -37.76
C ASN A 100 -44.19 19.93 -38.55
N LEU A 101 -43.10 20.63 -38.20
CA LEU A 101 -41.84 20.53 -38.92
C LEU A 101 -41.29 19.10 -38.87
N LYS A 102 -40.83 18.61 -40.02
CA LYS A 102 -40.23 17.28 -40.22
C LYS A 102 -38.80 17.39 -40.68
N VAL A 103 -38.49 18.38 -41.54
CA VAL A 103 -37.17 18.61 -42.14
C VAL A 103 -36.71 20.04 -41.87
N LEU A 104 -35.48 20.19 -41.39
CA LEU A 104 -34.85 21.50 -41.17
C LEU A 104 -33.43 21.54 -41.74
N ASP A 105 -33.16 22.45 -42.67
CA ASP A 105 -31.81 22.72 -43.16
C ASP A 105 -31.35 24.11 -42.71
N ILE A 106 -30.36 24.17 -41.83
CA ILE A 106 -29.76 25.41 -41.30
C ILE A 106 -28.25 25.44 -41.52
N ARG A 107 -27.76 24.74 -42.55
CA ARG A 107 -26.33 24.71 -42.89
C ARG A 107 -25.81 26.09 -43.29
N GLN A 108 -24.51 26.30 -43.15
CA GLN A 108 -23.85 27.53 -43.62
C GLN A 108 -24.52 28.79 -43.05
N ASN A 109 -24.71 28.81 -41.73
CA ASN A 109 -25.19 29.97 -41.00
C ASN A 109 -24.14 30.37 -39.96
N ASN A 110 -24.46 31.35 -39.12
CA ASN A 110 -23.59 31.85 -38.06
C ASN A 110 -24.05 31.39 -36.67
N LEU A 111 -24.69 30.22 -36.58
CA LEU A 111 -25.20 29.68 -35.32
C LEU A 111 -24.06 29.12 -34.46
N THR A 112 -24.07 29.49 -33.18
CA THR A 112 -23.02 29.10 -32.23
C THR A 112 -23.44 27.96 -31.30
N GLY A 113 -24.74 27.73 -31.14
CA GLY A 113 -25.32 26.63 -30.37
C GLY A 113 -26.84 26.67 -30.47
N LEU A 114 -27.49 25.61 -30.00
CA LEU A 114 -28.94 25.54 -29.84
C LEU A 114 -29.27 25.40 -28.36
N ASP A 115 -30.29 26.14 -27.91
CA ASP A 115 -30.80 26.01 -26.55
C ASP A 115 -31.45 24.63 -26.31
N ASP A 116 -31.68 24.28 -25.05
CA ASP A 116 -32.11 22.96 -24.62
C ASP A 116 -33.45 22.52 -25.22
N ASP A 117 -34.40 23.45 -25.30
CA ASP A 117 -35.75 23.26 -25.81
C ASP A 117 -35.76 23.10 -27.33
N VAL A 118 -34.97 23.92 -28.04
CA VAL A 118 -34.73 23.78 -29.48
C VAL A 118 -34.03 22.47 -29.79
N THR A 119 -33.01 22.09 -29.01
CA THR A 119 -32.30 20.81 -29.15
C THR A 119 -33.25 19.63 -29.00
N GLN A 120 -34.14 19.68 -28.01
CA GLN A 120 -35.15 18.66 -27.79
C GLN A 120 -36.13 18.57 -28.97
N PHE A 121 -36.56 19.71 -29.51
CA PHE A 121 -37.42 19.76 -30.68
C PHE A 121 -36.74 19.14 -31.91
N VAL A 122 -35.52 19.59 -32.24
CA VAL A 122 -34.80 19.10 -33.43
C VAL A 122 -34.41 17.63 -33.34
N SER A 123 -34.23 17.09 -32.13
CA SER A 123 -33.95 15.66 -31.93
C SER A 123 -35.09 14.73 -32.35
N ASN A 124 -36.31 15.26 -32.48
CA ASN A 124 -37.51 14.54 -32.91
C ASN A 124 -37.82 14.71 -34.41
N LEU A 125 -37.08 15.58 -35.11
CA LEU A 125 -37.26 15.78 -36.56
C LEU A 125 -36.86 14.52 -37.33
N LYS A 126 -37.48 14.34 -38.49
CA LYS A 126 -37.15 13.23 -39.40
C LYS A 126 -35.76 13.45 -40.02
N GLU A 127 -35.45 14.69 -40.38
CA GLU A 127 -34.17 15.06 -40.97
C GLU A 127 -33.75 16.46 -40.50
N ILE A 128 -32.47 16.62 -40.18
CA ILE A 128 -31.88 17.93 -39.89
C ILE A 128 -30.49 18.05 -40.51
N GLN A 129 -30.13 19.25 -40.95
CA GLN A 129 -28.82 19.55 -41.50
C GLN A 129 -28.18 20.72 -40.74
N LEU A 130 -27.08 20.45 -40.04
CA LEU A 130 -26.41 21.37 -39.09
C LEU A 130 -24.99 21.77 -39.50
N SER A 131 -24.48 21.23 -40.61
CA SER A 131 -23.08 21.40 -41.01
C SER A 131 -22.72 22.85 -41.31
N GLU A 132 -21.42 23.16 -41.26
CA GLU A 132 -20.89 24.48 -41.63
C GLU A 132 -21.44 25.65 -40.80
N ASN A 133 -21.60 25.44 -39.49
CA ASN A 133 -21.89 26.50 -38.52
C ASN A 133 -20.73 26.61 -37.50
N PRO A 134 -20.50 27.80 -36.92
CA PRO A 134 -19.46 28.02 -35.92
C PRO A 134 -19.84 27.53 -34.52
N TRP A 135 -20.22 26.24 -34.40
CA TRP A 135 -20.60 25.62 -33.13
C TRP A 135 -19.53 25.80 -32.05
N GLN A 136 -19.92 26.35 -30.90
CA GLN A 136 -19.06 26.62 -29.76
C GLN A 136 -18.99 25.41 -28.82
N CYS A 137 -17.80 25.16 -28.28
CA CYS A 137 -17.61 24.21 -27.19
C CYS A 137 -17.80 24.92 -25.84
N SER A 138 -19.03 25.35 -25.56
CA SER A 138 -19.43 25.93 -24.27
C SER A 138 -20.35 24.97 -23.50
N CYS A 139 -20.17 24.89 -22.18
CA CYS A 139 -21.05 24.12 -21.31
C CYS A 139 -22.47 24.70 -21.20
N LYS A 140 -22.73 25.90 -21.75
CA LYS A 140 -24.09 26.41 -21.94
C LYS A 140 -24.92 25.51 -22.87
N PHE A 141 -24.28 24.88 -23.86
CA PHE A 141 -24.93 24.09 -24.91
C PHE A 141 -24.76 22.57 -24.68
N THR A 142 -24.72 22.11 -23.44
CA THR A 142 -24.41 20.71 -23.09
C THR A 142 -25.32 19.68 -23.78
N LYS A 143 -26.65 19.89 -23.80
CA LYS A 143 -27.58 18.97 -24.47
C LYS A 143 -27.35 18.94 -25.98
N PHE A 144 -27.11 20.11 -26.58
CA PHE A 144 -26.81 20.23 -28.00
C PHE A 144 -25.50 19.54 -28.37
N LEU A 145 -24.44 19.71 -27.58
CA LEU A 145 -23.17 19.02 -27.77
C LEU A 145 -23.31 17.50 -27.64
N ALA A 146 -24.13 17.03 -26.69
CA ALA A 146 -24.44 15.60 -26.56
C ALA A 146 -25.22 15.07 -27.78
N TYR A 147 -26.16 15.85 -28.30
CA TYR A 147 -26.89 15.53 -29.54
C TYR A 147 -25.94 15.47 -30.76
N LEU A 148 -25.09 16.48 -30.96
CA LEU A 148 -24.10 16.49 -32.03
C LEU A 148 -23.17 15.28 -31.92
N ARG A 149 -22.68 14.95 -30.73
CA ARG A 149 -21.79 13.79 -30.55
C ARG A 149 -22.43 12.48 -31.01
N ARG A 150 -23.73 12.31 -30.74
CA ARG A 150 -24.47 11.09 -31.09
C ARG A 150 -24.84 11.01 -32.57
N SER A 151 -25.22 12.14 -33.17
CA SER A 151 -25.86 12.18 -34.50
C SER A 151 -25.00 12.83 -35.59
N TYR A 152 -24.06 13.72 -35.23
CA TYR A 152 -23.24 14.58 -36.09
C TYR A 152 -21.81 14.70 -35.54
N LEU A 153 -21.11 13.57 -35.46
CA LEU A 153 -19.78 13.48 -34.83
C LEU A 153 -18.73 14.45 -35.43
N PRO A 154 -18.65 14.68 -36.76
CA PRO A 154 -17.71 15.64 -37.33
C PRO A 154 -17.91 17.08 -36.83
N GLU A 155 -19.16 17.51 -36.70
CA GLU A 155 -19.55 18.83 -36.19
C GLU A 155 -19.19 18.96 -34.71
N TYR A 156 -19.43 17.90 -33.91
CA TYR A 156 -19.00 17.85 -32.52
C TYR A 156 -17.47 17.95 -32.38
N GLN A 157 -16.70 17.23 -33.19
CA GLN A 157 -15.24 17.30 -33.20
C GLN A 157 -14.74 18.69 -33.60
N ALA A 158 -15.37 19.32 -34.59
CA ALA A 158 -15.05 20.69 -34.98
C ALA A 158 -15.33 21.70 -33.85
N ALA A 159 -16.42 21.54 -33.10
CA ALA A 159 -16.69 22.34 -31.91
C ALA A 159 -15.62 22.09 -30.82
N LEU A 160 -15.31 20.84 -30.53
CA LEU A 160 -14.34 20.43 -29.48
C LEU A 160 -12.93 21.01 -29.73
N ARG A 161 -12.47 21.07 -30.98
CA ARG A 161 -11.18 21.68 -31.33
C ARG A 161 -11.06 23.14 -30.88
N ARG A 162 -12.17 23.88 -30.78
CA ARG A 162 -12.18 25.30 -30.37
C ARG A 162 -11.93 25.50 -28.87
N CYS A 163 -12.21 24.50 -28.02
CA CYS A 163 -11.96 24.58 -26.58
C CYS A 163 -10.69 23.81 -26.17
N SER A 164 -10.54 22.56 -26.57
CA SER A 164 -9.51 21.69 -25.97
C SER A 164 -8.13 21.83 -26.61
N GLY A 165 -8.02 22.32 -27.86
CA GLY A 165 -6.79 22.29 -28.65
C GLY A 165 -6.32 20.86 -29.02
N GLN A 166 -6.78 19.84 -28.29
CA GLN A 166 -6.68 18.41 -28.59
C GLN A 166 -8.01 17.87 -29.13
N GLU A 167 -7.95 16.77 -29.88
CA GLU A 167 -9.11 16.16 -30.56
C GLU A 167 -9.84 15.10 -29.72
N TYR A 168 -9.44 14.92 -28.47
CA TYR A 168 -9.84 13.73 -27.74
C TYR A 168 -10.81 14.04 -26.59
N CYS A 169 -12.04 13.56 -26.73
CA CYS A 169 -13.02 13.43 -25.65
C CYS A 169 -13.37 11.93 -25.51
N PRO A 170 -13.34 11.35 -24.29
CA PRO A 170 -13.55 9.92 -24.12
C PRO A 170 -14.95 9.49 -24.57
N ASP A 171 -15.07 8.44 -25.38
CA ASP A 171 -16.35 7.85 -25.78
C ASP A 171 -16.96 7.04 -24.63
N PRO A 172 -18.27 7.16 -24.32
CA PRO A 172 -19.32 7.99 -24.95
C PRO A 172 -19.54 9.38 -24.29
N CYS A 173 -18.63 9.86 -23.44
CA CYS A 173 -18.79 11.10 -22.66
C CYS A 173 -18.83 12.38 -23.51
N THR A 174 -19.52 13.42 -23.06
CA THR A 174 -19.58 14.73 -23.71
C THR A 174 -18.63 15.71 -23.03
N CYS A 175 -17.84 16.45 -23.80
CA CYS A 175 -16.89 17.43 -23.26
C CYS A 175 -17.29 18.86 -23.63
N CYS A 176 -17.08 19.79 -22.70
CA CYS A 176 -17.35 21.21 -22.91
C CYS A 176 -16.42 22.08 -22.03
N ARG A 177 -16.41 23.40 -22.26
CA ARG A 177 -15.71 24.36 -21.41
C ARG A 177 -16.70 25.33 -20.78
N GLU A 178 -16.57 25.57 -19.49
CA GLU A 178 -17.34 26.61 -18.79
C GLU A 178 -16.83 28.00 -19.15
N ASP A 179 -17.75 28.91 -19.46
CA ASP A 179 -17.43 30.27 -19.93
C ASP A 179 -16.81 31.14 -18.82
N ASP A 180 -17.29 31.03 -17.58
CA ASP A 180 -16.85 31.87 -16.45
C ASP A 180 -15.53 31.39 -15.81
N SER A 181 -15.39 30.09 -15.63
CA SER A 181 -14.32 29.47 -14.82
C SER A 181 -13.16 28.95 -15.68
N ASN A 182 -13.33 28.94 -17.01
CA ASN A 182 -12.45 28.29 -17.96
C ASN A 182 -12.15 26.81 -17.60
N ARG A 183 -13.10 26.15 -16.93
CA ARG A 183 -12.98 24.75 -16.49
C ARG A 183 -13.37 23.82 -17.64
N PHE A 184 -12.55 22.80 -17.89
CA PHE A 184 -12.85 21.79 -18.90
C PHE A 184 -13.63 20.65 -18.27
N LEU A 185 -14.87 20.45 -18.70
CA LEU A 185 -15.79 19.48 -18.13
C LEU A 185 -15.89 18.26 -19.05
N ILE A 186 -15.71 17.08 -18.49
CA ILE A 186 -15.97 15.79 -19.14
C ILE A 186 -17.19 15.20 -18.45
N ASN A 187 -18.33 15.21 -19.14
CA ASN A 187 -19.59 14.68 -18.64
C ASN A 187 -19.80 13.25 -19.13
N CYS A 188 -19.62 12.29 -18.21
CA CYS A 188 -19.88 10.87 -18.39
C CYS A 188 -21.09 10.40 -17.56
N ASN A 189 -21.97 11.30 -17.12
CA ASN A 189 -23.05 10.96 -16.19
C ASN A 189 -24.14 10.10 -16.86
N SER A 190 -24.66 9.11 -16.11
CA SER A 190 -25.81 8.29 -16.53
C SER A 190 -25.63 7.59 -17.88
N LEU A 191 -24.40 7.20 -18.22
CA LEU A 191 -24.05 6.52 -19.48
C LEU A 191 -23.91 5.00 -19.32
N GLU A 192 -24.37 4.44 -18.19
CA GLU A 192 -24.29 3.02 -17.84
C GLU A 192 -22.87 2.43 -17.92
N LEU A 193 -21.86 3.27 -17.69
CA LEU A 193 -20.46 2.88 -17.81
C LEU A 193 -20.04 1.96 -16.66
N LYS A 194 -19.30 0.89 -17.00
CA LYS A 194 -18.78 -0.10 -16.03
C LYS A 194 -17.41 0.25 -15.48
N GLU A 195 -16.67 1.08 -16.21
CA GLU A 195 -15.31 1.50 -15.90
C GLU A 195 -15.12 2.99 -16.24
N ILE A 196 -14.18 3.63 -15.55
CA ILE A 196 -13.76 5.00 -15.85
C ILE A 196 -12.93 4.98 -17.14
N PRO A 197 -13.10 5.95 -18.07
CA PRO A 197 -12.32 5.98 -19.30
C PRO A 197 -10.81 5.97 -19.03
N THR A 198 -10.08 5.10 -19.73
CA THR A 198 -8.64 4.85 -19.50
C THR A 198 -7.74 6.00 -19.94
N LYS A 199 -8.22 6.86 -20.83
CA LYS A 199 -7.51 8.04 -21.31
C LYS A 199 -8.38 9.27 -21.08
N LEU A 200 -7.83 10.26 -20.42
CA LEU A 200 -8.45 11.57 -20.22
C LEU A 200 -7.63 12.65 -20.95
N PRO A 201 -8.28 13.69 -21.50
CA PRO A 201 -7.57 14.80 -22.12
C PRO A 201 -6.67 15.51 -21.11
N MET A 202 -5.45 15.82 -21.53
CA MET A 202 -4.43 16.46 -20.69
C MET A 202 -4.57 18.00 -20.76
N THR A 203 -5.76 18.50 -20.42
CA THR A 203 -6.04 19.93 -20.33
C THR A 203 -5.93 20.41 -18.88
N GLU A 204 -5.38 21.61 -18.66
CA GLU A 204 -5.37 22.22 -17.34
C GLU A 204 -6.81 22.50 -16.86
N ASN A 205 -7.09 22.31 -15.57
CA ASN A 205 -8.41 22.56 -14.95
C ASN A 205 -9.53 21.61 -15.45
N THR A 206 -9.23 20.31 -15.57
CA THR A 206 -10.19 19.29 -16.01
C THR A 206 -11.01 18.75 -14.83
N THR A 207 -12.33 18.62 -15.04
CA THR A 207 -13.29 18.00 -14.11
C THR A 207 -14.02 16.85 -14.81
N LEU A 208 -13.99 15.67 -14.21
CA LEU A 208 -14.73 14.50 -14.69
C LEU A 208 -16.00 14.33 -13.85
N LEU A 209 -17.14 14.40 -14.51
CA LEU A 209 -18.44 14.01 -13.95
C LEU A 209 -18.72 12.57 -14.33
N PHE A 210 -18.80 11.68 -13.34
CA PHE A 210 -19.01 10.25 -13.54
C PHE A 210 -20.11 9.72 -12.59
N GLU A 211 -21.19 10.47 -12.46
CA GLU A 211 -22.31 10.13 -11.59
C GLU A 211 -23.28 9.13 -12.23
N ASN A 212 -23.96 8.34 -11.40
CA ASN A 212 -25.04 7.42 -11.81
C ASN A 212 -24.63 6.39 -12.88
N ASN A 213 -23.39 5.89 -12.82
CA ASN A 213 -22.89 4.81 -13.65
C ASN A 213 -22.87 3.46 -12.87
N ASN A 214 -22.74 2.34 -13.59
CA ASN A 214 -22.79 0.99 -13.01
C ASN A 214 -21.38 0.42 -12.77
N LEU A 215 -20.60 1.10 -11.92
CA LEU A 215 -19.23 0.70 -11.59
C LEU A 215 -19.25 -0.62 -10.81
N GLN A 216 -18.72 -1.69 -11.41
CA GLN A 216 -18.70 -3.02 -10.76
C GLN A 216 -17.42 -3.26 -9.94
N THR A 217 -16.26 -2.79 -10.40
CA THR A 217 -14.98 -2.89 -9.69
C THR A 217 -14.00 -1.84 -10.21
N LEU A 218 -13.44 -1.02 -9.34
CA LEU A 218 -12.21 -0.26 -9.63
C LEU A 218 -11.04 -1.25 -9.47
N ASP A 219 -10.60 -1.86 -10.57
CA ASP A 219 -9.46 -2.78 -10.52
C ASP A 219 -8.20 -1.99 -10.13
N ARG A 220 -7.36 -2.57 -9.27
CA ARG A 220 -6.10 -1.96 -8.79
C ARG A 220 -5.09 -1.73 -9.92
N SER A 221 -5.35 -2.31 -11.10
CA SER A 221 -4.57 -2.18 -12.33
C SER A 221 -5.01 -1.01 -13.24
N THR A 222 -6.11 -0.31 -12.92
CA THR A 222 -6.66 0.76 -13.77
C THR A 222 -5.79 2.01 -13.72
N LYS A 223 -4.74 2.03 -14.54
CA LYS A 223 -3.94 3.24 -14.81
C LYS A 223 -4.70 4.11 -15.80
N VAL A 224 -5.40 5.13 -15.29
CA VAL A 224 -6.01 6.15 -16.14
C VAL A 224 -4.93 7.17 -16.53
N GLU A 225 -4.58 7.23 -17.80
CA GLU A 225 -3.66 8.24 -18.34
C GLU A 225 -4.32 9.63 -18.25
N GLY A 226 -3.63 10.60 -17.63
CA GLY A 226 -4.12 11.97 -17.42
C GLY A 226 -4.93 12.17 -16.12
N PHE A 227 -5.03 11.16 -15.25
CA PHE A 227 -5.72 11.29 -13.96
C PHE A 227 -5.03 12.27 -13.00
N ASP A 228 -3.71 12.43 -13.12
CA ASP A 228 -2.88 13.39 -12.39
C ASP A 228 -3.24 14.86 -12.67
N GLN A 229 -3.88 15.13 -13.82
CA GLN A 229 -4.34 16.46 -14.23
C GLN A 229 -5.76 16.79 -13.75
N LEU A 230 -6.44 15.82 -13.14
CA LEU A 230 -7.81 15.98 -12.69
C LEU A 230 -7.86 16.78 -11.38
N LYS A 231 -8.51 17.94 -11.38
CA LYS A 231 -8.67 18.73 -10.15
C LYS A 231 -9.83 18.27 -9.30
N GLN A 232 -10.89 17.75 -9.93
CA GLN A 232 -12.11 17.37 -9.24
C GLN A 232 -12.77 16.18 -9.94
N LEU A 233 -13.15 15.18 -9.14
CA LEU A 233 -13.87 13.98 -9.55
C LEU A 233 -15.22 13.94 -8.83
N HIS A 234 -16.32 14.00 -9.57
CA HIS A 234 -17.66 13.81 -9.00
C HIS A 234 -18.14 12.39 -9.23
N LEU A 235 -18.21 11.62 -8.14
CA LEU A 235 -18.78 10.29 -8.09
C LEU A 235 -20.01 10.33 -7.18
N ARG A 236 -21.18 10.04 -7.73
CA ARG A 236 -22.38 9.77 -6.93
C ARG A 236 -22.59 8.26 -6.89
N LEU A 237 -21.98 7.60 -5.91
CA LEU A 237 -22.22 6.19 -5.63
C LEU A 237 -23.36 6.01 -4.60
N LEU A 238 -24.15 4.95 -4.78
CA LEU A 238 -24.99 4.31 -3.76
C LEU A 238 -24.17 3.47 -2.76
N VAL A 239 -22.84 3.55 -2.82
CA VAL A 239 -21.88 2.84 -1.98
C VAL A 239 -20.83 3.85 -1.51
N SER A 240 -20.67 3.98 -0.20
CA SER A 240 -19.69 4.86 0.42
C SER A 240 -18.27 4.46 -0.01
N LEU A 241 -17.63 5.25 -0.87
CA LEU A 241 -16.17 5.24 -1.02
C LEU A 241 -15.60 5.93 0.23
N GLU A 242 -14.97 5.18 1.12
CA GLU A 242 -14.24 5.76 2.24
C GLU A 242 -12.86 6.21 1.77
N GLU A 243 -12.30 7.25 2.40
CA GLU A 243 -10.97 7.85 2.12
C GLU A 243 -9.83 6.81 2.02
N LYS A 244 -9.99 5.68 2.71
CA LYS A 244 -9.10 4.51 2.70
C LYS A 244 -9.05 3.74 1.38
N ASP A 245 -10.08 3.87 0.52
CA ASP A 245 -10.18 3.16 -0.75
C ASP A 245 -9.53 3.94 -1.90
N LEU A 246 -9.45 5.28 -1.78
CA LEU A 246 -8.85 6.18 -2.78
C LEU A 246 -7.34 6.37 -2.57
N CYS A 247 -6.87 6.33 -1.32
CA CYS A 247 -5.47 6.48 -0.96
C CYS A 247 -5.10 5.46 0.13
N PRO A 248 -4.40 4.35 -0.17
CA PRO A 248 -3.86 3.52 0.89
C PRO A 248 -2.74 4.31 1.57
N GLU A 249 -3.05 4.95 2.70
CA GLU A 249 -2.02 5.59 3.52
C GLU A 249 -0.95 4.57 3.89
N LYS A 250 0.32 5.02 3.91
CA LYS A 250 1.49 4.21 4.27
C LYS A 250 1.43 3.62 5.69
N ILE A 251 0.38 3.93 6.46
CA ILE A 251 0.10 3.39 7.80
C ILE A 251 0.15 1.87 7.81
N GLN A 252 -0.36 1.18 6.77
CA GLN A 252 -0.30 -0.29 6.73
C GLN A 252 1.13 -0.82 6.75
N PHE A 253 2.07 -0.16 6.06
CA PHE A 253 3.48 -0.54 6.07
C PHE A 253 4.12 -0.28 7.44
N TYR A 254 3.83 0.86 8.09
CA TYR A 254 4.37 1.16 9.42
C TYR A 254 3.89 0.18 10.49
N VAL A 255 2.64 -0.26 10.45
CA VAL A 255 2.09 -1.27 11.37
C VAL A 255 2.78 -2.63 11.19
N ILE A 256 3.07 -3.04 9.96
CA ILE A 256 3.80 -4.29 9.68
C ILE A 256 5.25 -4.21 10.19
N TYR A 257 5.95 -3.09 9.96
CA TYR A 257 7.32 -2.93 10.48
C TYR A 257 7.37 -2.91 12.01
N PHE A 258 6.40 -2.27 12.67
CA PHE A 258 6.37 -2.21 14.13
C PHE A 258 6.06 -3.58 14.76
N THR A 259 5.11 -4.32 14.21
CA THR A 259 4.75 -5.66 14.71
C THR A 259 5.87 -6.68 14.52
N THR A 260 6.54 -6.67 13.36
CA THR A 260 7.70 -7.54 13.10
C THR A 260 8.87 -7.25 14.03
N PHE A 261 9.15 -5.97 14.33
CA PHE A 261 10.19 -5.57 15.27
C PHE A 261 9.93 -6.08 16.70
N ILE A 262 8.68 -5.98 17.20
CA ILE A 262 8.31 -6.50 18.53
C ILE A 262 8.51 -8.02 18.60
N ILE A 263 8.04 -8.76 17.58
CA ILE A 263 8.17 -10.22 17.55
C ILE A 263 9.65 -10.63 17.58
N LEU A 264 10.49 -9.98 16.78
CA LEU A 264 11.93 -10.27 16.73
C LEU A 264 12.61 -9.99 18.08
N SER A 265 12.27 -8.86 18.72
CA SER A 265 12.77 -8.50 20.05
C SER A 265 12.36 -9.51 21.13
N CYS A 266 11.10 -9.97 21.12
CA CYS A 266 10.63 -11.02 22.01
C CYS A 266 11.35 -12.34 21.77
N LEU A 267 11.54 -12.76 20.52
CA LEU A 267 12.28 -13.99 20.18
C LEU A 267 13.74 -13.92 20.65
N LEU A 268 14.43 -12.79 20.43
CA LEU A 268 15.78 -12.55 20.93
C LEU A 268 15.86 -12.61 22.46
N SER A 269 14.90 -11.99 23.16
CA SER A 269 14.82 -12.03 24.62
C SER A 269 14.61 -13.46 25.15
N ILE A 270 13.72 -14.22 24.50
CA ILE A 270 13.46 -15.63 24.81
C ILE A 270 14.74 -16.45 24.60
N LEU A 271 15.39 -16.32 23.45
CA LEU A 271 16.66 -17.00 23.15
C LEU A 271 17.72 -16.66 24.21
N GLN A 272 17.86 -15.38 24.58
CA GLN A 272 18.84 -14.97 25.58
C GLN A 272 18.57 -15.54 26.99
N CYS A 273 17.29 -15.72 27.37
CA CYS A 273 16.91 -16.43 28.59
C CYS A 273 17.25 -17.92 28.50
N PHE A 274 16.97 -18.57 27.38
CA PHE A 274 17.22 -20.00 27.19
C PHE A 274 18.72 -20.33 27.07
N TRP A 275 19.53 -19.47 26.46
CA TRP A 275 20.97 -19.67 26.29
C TRP A 275 21.73 -19.82 27.62
N LYS A 276 21.23 -19.23 28.72
CA LYS A 276 21.82 -19.43 30.06
C LYS A 276 21.51 -20.81 30.66
N SER A 277 20.41 -21.43 30.23
CA SER A 277 19.94 -22.71 30.78
C SER A 277 20.38 -23.93 29.95
N ILE A 278 20.57 -23.74 28.64
CA ILE A 278 20.97 -24.78 27.68
C ILE A 278 22.30 -25.50 28.04
N PRO A 279 23.38 -24.84 28.52
CA PRO A 279 24.65 -25.50 28.81
C PRO A 279 24.57 -26.54 29.95
N MET A 280 23.80 -26.24 31.01
CA MET A 280 23.63 -27.18 32.14
C MET A 280 22.81 -28.41 31.73
N TRP A 281 21.76 -28.19 30.93
CA TRP A 281 20.92 -29.28 30.41
C TRP A 281 21.65 -30.18 29.40
N LEU A 282 22.50 -29.60 28.54
CA LEU A 282 23.35 -30.34 27.60
C LEU A 282 24.39 -31.23 28.31
N TYR A 283 25.02 -30.72 29.39
CA TYR A 283 25.99 -31.47 30.18
C TYR A 283 25.35 -32.68 30.88
N GLU A 284 24.14 -32.51 31.45
CA GLU A 284 23.40 -33.61 32.08
C GLU A 284 23.01 -34.71 31.07
N LYS A 285 22.84 -34.35 29.79
CA LYS A 285 22.49 -35.27 28.69
C LYS A 285 23.68 -35.75 27.84
N ARG A 286 24.93 -35.41 28.20
CA ARG A 286 26.18 -35.75 27.46
C ARG A 286 26.19 -35.30 25.97
N LEU A 287 25.29 -34.41 25.55
CA LEU A 287 25.24 -33.88 24.19
C LEU A 287 26.32 -32.80 24.05
N PHE A 288 27.26 -32.97 23.11
CA PHE A 288 28.33 -32.01 22.79
C PHE A 288 29.33 -31.70 23.93
N LEU A 289 29.85 -32.72 24.64
CA LEU A 289 30.94 -32.53 25.63
C LEU A 289 32.13 -31.75 25.05
N LYS A 290 32.50 -32.00 23.79
CA LYS A 290 33.63 -31.33 23.10
C LYS A 290 33.56 -29.80 23.09
N LEU A 291 32.37 -29.20 23.12
CA LEU A 291 32.19 -27.74 23.06
C LEU A 291 32.24 -27.06 24.43
N THR A 292 32.01 -27.80 25.52
CA THR A 292 31.98 -27.26 26.89
C THR A 292 33.20 -27.69 27.72
N THR A 293 33.83 -28.81 27.37
CA THR A 293 35.11 -29.21 27.98
C THR A 293 36.20 -28.26 27.52
N ARG A 294 36.59 -27.32 28.39
CA ARG A 294 37.85 -26.58 28.23
C ARG A 294 38.96 -27.62 28.29
N LEU A 295 39.62 -27.89 27.16
CA LEU A 295 40.77 -28.78 27.06
C LEU A 295 41.87 -28.25 28.00
N GLU A 296 41.90 -28.76 29.24
CA GLU A 296 43.01 -28.52 30.17
C GLU A 296 44.18 -29.39 29.70
N LYS A 297 44.95 -28.88 28.73
CA LYS A 297 46.24 -29.45 28.34
C LYS A 297 47.27 -29.07 29.41
N GLY A 298 47.10 -29.65 30.61
CA GLY A 298 48.00 -29.47 31.75
C GLY A 298 48.85 -30.71 31.97
N ASN A 299 50.06 -30.52 32.49
CA ASN A 299 51.03 -31.57 32.83
C ASN A 299 50.40 -32.75 33.59
N GLU A 300 50.96 -33.95 33.41
CA GLU A 300 50.62 -35.14 34.19
C GLU A 300 50.83 -34.86 35.68
N THR A 301 49.73 -34.56 36.37
CA THR A 301 49.68 -34.27 37.80
C THR A 301 49.19 -35.53 38.52
N LYS A 302 49.74 -35.81 39.70
CA LYS A 302 49.44 -37.03 40.46
C LYS A 302 47.97 -37.11 40.88
N TYR A 303 47.33 -35.96 41.13
CA TYR A 303 45.96 -35.87 41.60
C TYR A 303 45.11 -34.97 40.71
N ASP A 304 43.83 -35.29 40.58
CA ASP A 304 42.88 -34.44 39.88
C ASP A 304 42.47 -33.25 40.77
N CYS A 305 42.35 -33.46 42.09
CA CYS A 305 41.91 -32.43 43.01
C CYS A 305 42.54 -32.58 44.41
N PHE A 306 43.07 -31.48 44.96
CA PHE A 306 43.41 -31.38 46.37
C PHE A 306 42.20 -30.89 47.17
N LEU A 307 41.80 -31.63 48.21
CA LEU A 307 40.70 -31.28 49.09
C LEU A 307 41.24 -30.66 50.39
N ALA A 308 41.08 -29.34 50.52
CA ALA A 308 41.48 -28.55 51.68
C ALA A 308 40.31 -28.39 52.66
N TYR A 309 40.50 -28.84 53.90
CA TYR A 309 39.48 -28.80 54.96
C TYR A 309 40.11 -28.77 56.36
N CYS A 310 39.34 -28.35 57.36
CA CYS A 310 39.79 -28.36 58.75
C CYS A 310 39.64 -29.75 59.36
N HIS A 311 40.61 -30.21 60.17
CA HIS A 311 40.57 -31.53 60.82
C HIS A 311 39.30 -31.81 61.64
N LYS A 312 38.65 -30.76 62.17
CA LYS A 312 37.36 -30.89 62.89
C LYS A 312 36.20 -31.29 61.97
N ASP A 313 36.38 -31.12 60.68
CA ASP A 313 35.38 -31.31 59.63
C ASP A 313 35.69 -32.54 58.76
N SER A 314 36.59 -33.44 59.20
CA SER A 314 36.99 -34.64 58.47
C SER A 314 35.83 -35.56 58.08
N HIS A 315 34.76 -35.56 58.87
CA HIS A 315 33.55 -36.33 58.59
C HIS A 315 32.91 -35.99 57.23
N PHE A 316 33.10 -34.78 56.69
CA PHE A 316 32.59 -34.42 55.36
C PHE A 316 33.32 -35.16 54.23
N VAL A 317 34.62 -35.43 54.38
CA VAL A 317 35.49 -35.97 53.33
C VAL A 317 34.97 -37.30 52.79
N ARG A 318 34.38 -38.14 53.64
CA ARG A 318 33.84 -39.45 53.26
C ARG A 318 32.83 -39.35 52.12
N GLU A 319 31.94 -38.36 52.15
CA GLU A 319 30.93 -38.15 51.09
C GLU A 319 31.58 -37.76 49.75
N TYR A 320 32.64 -36.95 49.80
CA TYR A 320 33.39 -36.54 48.59
C TYR A 320 34.16 -37.71 47.99
N VAL A 321 34.79 -38.55 48.82
CA VAL A 321 35.50 -39.75 48.37
C VAL A 321 34.54 -40.74 47.71
N GLU A 322 33.38 -40.99 48.32
CA GLU A 322 32.37 -41.90 47.76
C GLU A 322 31.83 -41.38 46.42
N ARG A 323 31.54 -40.08 46.31
CA ARG A 323 30.90 -39.53 45.10
C ARG A 323 31.88 -39.17 43.99
N LEU A 324 33.13 -38.80 44.31
CA LEU A 324 34.10 -38.32 43.32
C LEU A 324 35.10 -39.41 42.90
N GLU A 325 35.59 -40.24 43.83
CA GLU A 325 36.52 -41.33 43.48
C GLU A 325 35.76 -42.58 43.00
N HIS A 326 34.67 -42.95 43.69
CA HIS A 326 33.85 -44.12 43.33
C HIS A 326 32.68 -43.79 42.42
N GLY A 327 32.49 -42.51 42.10
CA GLY A 327 31.48 -42.05 41.15
C GLY A 327 31.88 -42.27 39.69
N ARG A 328 31.06 -41.71 38.78
CA ARG A 328 31.21 -41.91 37.32
C ARG A 328 32.50 -41.34 36.74
N ASN A 329 33.06 -40.27 37.32
CA ASN A 329 34.24 -39.58 36.78
C ASN A 329 35.59 -40.10 37.32
N ARG A 330 35.57 -41.00 38.33
CA ARG A 330 36.75 -41.64 38.95
C ARG A 330 37.92 -40.67 39.15
N LEU A 331 37.71 -39.60 39.89
CA LEU A 331 38.72 -38.59 40.17
C LEU A 331 39.70 -39.10 41.22
N CYS A 332 40.98 -38.73 41.11
CA CYS A 332 41.98 -38.99 42.14
C CYS A 332 42.05 -37.79 43.10
N LEU A 333 41.58 -37.94 44.34
CA LEU A 333 41.64 -36.88 45.35
C LEU A 333 42.95 -36.95 46.15
N CYS A 334 43.46 -35.78 46.55
CA CYS A 334 44.54 -35.64 47.53
C CYS A 334 43.99 -35.03 48.81
N PHE A 335 44.23 -35.65 49.97
CA PHE A 335 43.93 -35.06 51.27
C PHE A 335 44.85 -35.58 52.39
N TYR A 336 45.00 -34.77 53.45
CA TYR A 336 46.07 -34.97 54.44
C TYR A 336 45.99 -36.29 55.22
N GLU A 337 44.79 -36.82 55.51
CA GLU A 337 44.65 -38.07 56.29
C GLU A 337 45.19 -39.31 55.57
N ARG A 338 45.27 -39.26 54.23
CA ARG A 338 45.67 -40.39 53.39
C ARG A 338 47.01 -40.18 52.70
N ASP A 339 47.27 -38.97 52.22
CA ASP A 339 48.30 -38.72 51.21
C ASP A 339 49.55 -37.99 51.75
N TRP A 340 49.53 -37.51 52.99
CA TRP A 340 50.69 -36.82 53.60
C TRP A 340 51.62 -37.80 54.30
N LEU A 341 52.93 -37.62 54.12
CA LEU A 341 53.95 -38.41 54.78
C LEU A 341 54.22 -37.85 56.19
N ALA A 342 54.33 -38.74 57.18
CA ALA A 342 54.71 -38.35 58.53
C ALA A 342 56.18 -37.90 58.57
N GLY A 343 56.45 -36.74 59.17
CA GLY A 343 57.80 -36.19 59.34
C GLY A 343 58.11 -34.97 58.46
N GLU A 344 57.33 -34.73 57.41
CA GLU A 344 57.44 -33.53 56.58
C GLU A 344 56.77 -32.31 57.24
N PRO A 345 57.30 -31.08 57.08
CA PRO A 345 56.63 -29.87 57.56
C PRO A 345 55.26 -29.67 56.90
N ILE A 346 54.24 -29.35 57.69
CA ILE A 346 52.87 -29.10 57.21
C ILE A 346 52.81 -28.09 56.05
N PRO A 347 53.52 -26.94 56.08
CA PRO A 347 53.54 -26.00 54.95
C PRO A 347 53.99 -26.64 53.63
N ASP A 348 55.02 -27.49 53.68
CA ASP A 348 55.59 -28.13 52.50
C ASP A 348 54.64 -29.19 51.93
N CYS A 349 53.96 -29.93 52.82
CA CYS A 349 52.90 -30.86 52.42
C CYS A 349 51.75 -30.15 51.69
N ILE A 350 51.34 -28.95 52.16
CA ILE A 350 50.30 -28.15 51.51
C ILE A 350 50.78 -27.67 50.14
N CYS A 351 52.00 -27.11 50.07
CA CYS A 351 52.62 -26.68 48.81
C CYS A 351 52.65 -27.82 47.80
N HIS A 352 53.16 -28.99 48.19
CA HIS A 352 53.24 -30.18 47.33
C HIS A 352 51.85 -30.68 46.89
N SER A 353 50.84 -30.62 47.76
CA SER A 353 49.48 -31.05 47.45
C SER A 353 48.80 -30.13 46.43
N VAL A 354 48.98 -28.81 46.57
CA VAL A 354 48.52 -27.80 45.60
C VAL A 354 49.32 -27.89 44.29
N GLU A 355 50.61 -28.21 44.37
CA GLU A 355 51.48 -28.33 43.21
C GLU A 355 51.13 -29.53 42.31
N ASN A 356 50.85 -30.68 42.93
CA ASN A 356 50.57 -31.94 42.23
C ASN A 356 49.10 -32.21 41.95
N SER A 357 48.24 -31.20 42.11
CA SER A 357 46.81 -31.28 41.81
C SER A 357 46.41 -30.30 40.71
N LYS A 358 45.48 -30.69 39.83
CA LYS A 358 44.94 -29.82 38.77
C LYS A 358 44.07 -28.69 39.33
N CYS A 359 43.34 -28.98 40.40
CA CYS A 359 42.57 -27.97 41.12
C CYS A 359 42.65 -28.16 42.64
N THR A 360 42.33 -27.11 43.38
CA THR A 360 42.16 -27.15 44.84
C THR A 360 40.71 -26.82 45.18
N VAL A 361 40.06 -27.69 45.95
CA VAL A 361 38.71 -27.49 46.50
C VAL A 361 38.83 -27.17 47.99
N ILE A 362 38.31 -26.02 48.40
CA ILE A 362 38.28 -25.60 49.80
C ILE A 362 36.88 -25.81 50.39
N LEU A 363 36.80 -26.59 51.46
CA LEU A 363 35.59 -26.74 52.27
C LEU A 363 35.52 -25.61 53.30
N MET A 364 34.86 -24.52 52.93
CA MET A 364 34.75 -23.31 53.74
C MET A 364 33.68 -23.47 54.82
N THR A 365 34.11 -23.87 56.01
CA THR A 365 33.29 -23.98 57.23
C THR A 365 33.65 -22.91 58.26
N LYS A 366 32.87 -22.78 59.34
CA LYS A 366 33.24 -21.95 60.49
C LYS A 366 34.58 -22.37 61.13
N ASN A 367 34.89 -23.67 61.11
CA ASN A 367 36.13 -24.21 61.68
C ASN A 367 37.33 -23.93 60.76
N PHE A 368 37.12 -23.97 59.44
CA PHE A 368 38.14 -23.63 58.44
C PHE A 368 38.58 -22.16 58.56
N LEU A 369 37.62 -21.23 58.65
CA LEU A 369 37.90 -19.79 58.80
C LEU A 369 38.74 -19.43 60.04
N LYS A 370 38.61 -20.23 61.10
CA LYS A 370 39.35 -20.06 62.36
C LYS A 370 40.70 -20.79 62.37
N SER A 371 40.95 -21.68 61.40
CA SER A 371 42.16 -22.50 61.34
C SER A 371 43.31 -21.70 60.70
N VAL A 372 44.46 -21.66 61.39
CA VAL A 372 45.70 -21.08 60.85
C VAL A 372 46.12 -21.82 59.56
N TRP A 373 46.01 -23.15 59.56
CA TRP A 373 46.33 -23.98 58.41
C TRP A 373 45.34 -23.77 57.25
N GLY A 374 44.05 -23.56 57.54
CA GLY A 374 43.06 -23.27 56.50
C GLY A 374 43.34 -21.96 55.76
N ARG A 375 43.83 -20.92 56.46
CA ARG A 375 44.28 -19.68 55.82
C ARG A 375 45.50 -19.89 54.94
N LEU A 376 46.46 -20.71 55.39
CA LEU A 376 47.65 -21.04 54.61
C LEU A 376 47.29 -21.81 53.34
N GLU A 377 46.45 -22.85 53.45
CA GLU A 377 45.92 -23.62 52.31
C GLU A 377 45.24 -22.72 51.28
N PHE A 378 44.39 -21.79 51.73
CA PHE A 378 43.71 -20.84 50.85
C PHE A 378 44.71 -19.90 50.16
N ARG A 379 45.64 -19.30 50.90
CA ARG A 379 46.64 -18.39 50.31
C ARG A 379 47.52 -19.09 49.28
N LEU A 380 47.98 -20.30 49.57
CA LEU A 380 48.81 -21.08 48.64
C LEU A 380 48.04 -21.48 47.39
N ALA A 381 46.77 -21.91 47.53
CA ALA A 381 45.93 -22.23 46.39
C ALA A 381 45.60 -21.01 45.52
N LEU A 382 45.35 -19.86 46.15
CA LEU A 382 45.15 -18.58 45.46
C LEU A 382 46.39 -18.16 44.69
N HIS A 383 47.56 -18.23 45.33
CA HIS A 383 48.84 -17.92 44.69
C HIS A 383 49.14 -18.88 43.53
N ALA A 384 48.88 -20.18 43.68
CA ALA A 384 49.06 -21.17 42.62
C ALA A 384 48.16 -20.89 41.40
N THR A 385 46.90 -20.51 41.64
CA THR A 385 45.94 -20.11 40.57
C THR A 385 46.36 -18.81 39.89
N SER A 386 46.95 -17.87 40.62
CA SER A 386 47.47 -16.61 40.07
C SER A 386 48.69 -16.85 39.17
N LYS A 387 49.57 -17.79 39.57
CA LYS A 387 50.77 -18.14 38.82
C LYS A 387 50.49 -19.01 37.59
N ASP A 388 49.53 -19.92 37.69
CA ASP A 388 49.15 -20.86 36.64
C ASP A 388 47.64 -20.80 36.39
N GLN A 389 47.23 -20.26 35.24
CA GLN A 389 45.81 -20.14 34.87
C GLN A 389 45.11 -21.50 34.69
N HIS A 390 45.86 -22.59 34.59
CA HIS A 390 45.31 -23.94 34.54
C HIS A 390 45.00 -24.51 35.94
N LYS A 391 45.55 -23.92 37.01
CA LYS A 391 45.20 -24.29 38.37
C LYS A 391 43.95 -23.56 38.79
N ARG A 392 42.91 -24.32 39.14
CA ARG A 392 41.63 -23.76 39.56
C ARG A 392 41.45 -23.85 41.07
N LEU A 393 40.91 -22.79 41.65
CA LEU A 393 40.49 -22.74 43.04
C LEU A 393 38.96 -22.74 43.11
N ILE A 394 38.39 -23.74 43.78
CA ILE A 394 36.94 -23.90 43.96
C ILE A 394 36.64 -23.80 45.45
N VAL A 395 35.82 -22.81 45.83
CA VAL A 395 35.42 -22.63 47.23
C VAL A 395 33.99 -23.12 47.44
N ILE A 396 33.79 -24.00 48.42
CA ILE A 396 32.48 -24.55 48.79
C ILE A 396 32.08 -24.00 50.16
N ILE A 397 30.99 -23.23 50.21
CA ILE A 397 30.49 -22.60 51.43
C ILE A 397 29.49 -23.53 52.12
N TYR A 398 29.78 -23.85 53.38
CA TYR A 398 28.87 -24.61 54.24
C TYR A 398 27.87 -23.71 54.98
N PRO A 399 26.68 -24.25 55.31
CA PRO A 399 25.68 -23.53 56.11
C PRO A 399 26.29 -22.97 57.41
N GLY A 400 25.97 -21.70 57.69
CA GLY A 400 26.45 -20.98 58.87
C GLY A 400 27.68 -20.10 58.63
N VAL A 401 28.32 -20.15 57.46
CA VAL A 401 29.32 -19.13 57.09
C VAL A 401 28.59 -17.93 56.48
N GLU A 402 28.38 -16.90 57.30
CA GLU A 402 27.64 -15.69 56.88
C GLU A 402 28.56 -14.56 56.40
N ASN A 403 29.74 -14.42 57.01
CA ASN A 403 30.68 -13.33 56.74
C ASN A 403 32.13 -13.82 56.63
N PHE A 404 32.92 -13.15 55.79
CA PHE A 404 34.34 -13.45 55.57
C PHE A 404 35.30 -12.51 56.32
N ASN A 405 34.82 -11.78 57.33
CA ASN A 405 35.62 -10.77 58.04
C ASN A 405 36.81 -11.36 58.81
N ASN A 406 36.80 -12.67 59.08
CA ASN A 406 37.91 -13.36 59.72
C ASN A 406 39.04 -13.73 58.74
N LEU A 407 38.87 -13.45 57.45
CA LEU A 407 39.89 -13.65 56.43
C LEU A 407 40.74 -12.39 56.27
N ASP A 408 42.01 -12.59 55.91
CA ASP A 408 42.93 -11.50 55.59
C ASP A 408 42.46 -10.77 54.30
N GLY A 409 42.86 -9.52 54.10
CA GLY A 409 42.29 -8.63 53.06
C GLY A 409 42.36 -9.19 51.62
N GLU A 410 43.41 -9.93 51.29
CA GLU A 410 43.57 -10.60 49.99
C GLU A 410 42.50 -11.68 49.78
N LEU A 411 42.31 -12.55 50.79
CA LEU A 411 41.34 -13.64 50.76
C LEU A 411 39.91 -13.09 50.77
N GLN A 412 39.63 -12.03 51.54
CA GLN A 412 38.33 -11.38 51.56
C GLN A 412 38.00 -10.76 50.19
N SER A 413 38.98 -10.17 49.52
CA SER A 413 38.82 -9.62 48.16
C SER A 413 38.50 -10.73 47.15
N TYR A 414 39.21 -11.87 47.24
CA TYR A 414 38.90 -13.02 46.41
C TYR A 414 37.44 -13.49 46.60
N MET A 415 36.96 -13.59 47.84
CA MET A 415 35.58 -14.01 48.14
C MET A 415 34.52 -13.02 47.66
N LYS A 416 34.84 -11.72 47.54
CA LYS A 416 33.94 -10.70 46.99
C LYS A 416 33.90 -10.70 45.46
N LEU A 417 35.02 -11.03 44.82
CA LEU A 417 35.19 -10.91 43.37
C LEU A 417 34.92 -12.20 42.61
N ASN A 418 34.93 -13.36 43.28
CA ASN A 418 34.80 -14.66 42.64
C ASN A 418 33.53 -15.41 43.07
N THR A 419 33.06 -16.28 42.19
CA THR A 419 31.91 -17.16 42.46
C THR A 419 32.32 -18.39 43.26
N TYR A 420 31.44 -18.86 44.13
CA TYR A 420 31.63 -20.03 45.00
C TYR A 420 30.39 -20.93 44.96
N LEU A 421 30.55 -22.18 45.38
CA LEU A 421 29.47 -23.16 45.44
C LEU A 421 28.85 -23.19 46.83
N MET A 422 27.53 -23.13 46.93
CA MET A 422 26.81 -23.29 48.19
C MET A 422 26.48 -24.76 48.44
N ARG A 423 26.83 -25.31 49.61
CA ARG A 423 26.59 -26.73 49.93
C ARG A 423 25.10 -27.10 50.04
N ASN A 424 24.23 -26.13 50.36
CA ASN A 424 22.78 -26.30 50.48
C ASN A 424 22.02 -26.17 49.15
N ASP A 425 22.72 -25.97 48.03
CA ASP A 425 22.10 -25.94 46.71
C ASP A 425 21.54 -27.32 46.32
N VAL A 426 20.33 -27.36 45.77
CA VAL A 426 19.65 -28.59 45.31
C VAL A 426 20.51 -29.34 44.28
N ASN A 427 21.22 -28.61 43.42
CA ASN A 427 22.05 -29.18 42.35
C ASN A 427 23.56 -29.14 42.69
N PHE A 428 23.92 -29.08 43.98
CA PHE A 428 25.30 -28.94 44.44
C PHE A 428 26.26 -29.93 43.77
N TRP A 429 25.94 -31.23 43.76
CA TRP A 429 26.82 -32.26 43.22
C TRP A 429 27.03 -32.14 41.70
N SER A 430 25.98 -31.83 40.94
CA SER A 430 26.09 -31.62 39.49
C SER A 430 26.97 -30.40 39.18
N LYS A 431 26.81 -29.31 39.94
CA LYS A 431 27.63 -28.10 39.82
C LYS A 431 29.09 -28.35 40.21
N LEU A 432 29.34 -29.10 41.28
CA LEU A 432 30.68 -29.45 41.72
C LEU A 432 31.39 -30.33 40.68
N VAL A 433 30.72 -31.37 40.19
CA VAL A 433 31.28 -32.27 39.17
C VAL A 433 31.57 -31.52 37.86
N TYR A 434 30.71 -30.58 37.48
CA TYR A 434 30.96 -29.68 36.34
C TYR A 434 32.15 -28.73 36.58
N ALA A 435 32.34 -28.27 37.81
CA ALA A 435 33.45 -27.39 38.17
C ALA A 435 34.80 -28.11 38.27
N LEU A 436 34.83 -29.44 38.49
CA LEU A 436 36.06 -30.22 38.61
C LEU A 436 36.71 -30.52 37.24
N PRO A 437 37.99 -30.94 37.20
CA PRO A 437 38.64 -31.39 35.97
C PRO A 437 37.92 -32.58 35.34
N HIS A 438 37.82 -32.59 34.02
CA HIS A 438 37.19 -33.67 33.27
C HIS A 438 38.27 -34.57 32.63
N LYS A 439 38.15 -35.89 32.80
CA LYS A 439 38.95 -36.87 32.06
C LYS A 439 38.32 -37.07 30.67
N MET A 440 39.11 -37.03 29.61
CA MET A 440 38.68 -37.59 28.32
C MET A 440 38.76 -39.11 28.42
N GLU A 441 37.72 -39.81 27.97
CA GLU A 441 37.79 -41.26 27.73
C GLU A 441 38.69 -41.47 26.50
N ASP A 442 39.89 -42.04 26.69
CA ASP A 442 40.75 -42.50 25.59
C ASP A 442 40.06 -43.67 24.89
N GLY A 443 39.46 -43.39 23.73
CA GLY A 443 38.75 -44.41 22.95
C GLY A 443 37.76 -43.84 21.95
N MET A 444 38.17 -42.89 21.11
CA MET A 444 37.50 -42.64 19.83
C MET A 444 38.50 -42.03 18.85
N ASP A 445 38.99 -42.89 17.96
CA ASP A 445 39.96 -42.59 16.91
C ASP A 445 39.62 -41.35 16.09
N LEU A 446 40.69 -40.64 15.79
CA LEU A 446 40.76 -39.46 14.93
C LEU A 446 40.25 -39.78 13.52
N ILE A 447 39.03 -39.35 13.18
CA ILE A 447 38.71 -39.10 11.77
C ILE A 447 39.35 -37.76 11.40
N ASN A 448 40.46 -37.87 10.67
CA ASN A 448 41.15 -36.80 9.97
C ASN A 448 40.18 -35.95 9.16
N ILE A 449 40.21 -34.63 9.38
CA ILE A 449 39.94 -33.67 8.32
C ILE A 449 41.18 -32.78 8.25
N ALA A 450 42.05 -33.12 7.31
CA ALA A 450 43.15 -32.28 6.84
C ALA A 450 42.57 -31.13 5.97
N PRO A 451 43.37 -30.08 5.70
CA PRO A 451 42.99 -28.67 5.82
C PRO A 451 41.97 -28.14 4.80
#